data_AF-A1A364-F1
#
_entry.id   AF-A1A364-F1
#
_cell.length_a   1.000
_cell.length_b   1.000
_cell.length_c   1.000
_cell.angle_alpha   90.00
_cell.angle_beta   90.00
_cell.angle_gamma   90.00
#
_symmetry.space_group_name_H-M   'P 1'
#
loop_
_entity.id
_entity.type
_entity.pdbx_description
1 polymer ?
#
loop_
_entity_poly.entity_id
_entity_poly.type
_entity_poly.pdbx_seq_one_letter_code
_entity_poly.pdbx_strand_id
1 'polypeptide(L)'
;MSYAVDGDGIDGVVILMVASQLEWSIIKQLPRIDRNEELTILLGAGASVPSGLPSWKDLIGNMLRQQGMTVSANMASLLCDAGDLLFLAEAVKQHCGNENEWKRCILAALYPEGASYNPYPPSYFHQQTARLAFQHQESVHLATLNFDLLLEYAIARIAVDSGKQTFPPVEHLHGKVFPASDGSSATVEDVVLTHDDYNKAMRDGKNHAKHYLEQTVTEGHHLLIAGTSFSDPDMRFWLSDVLQNSGDSRATVLIARESMPEVTLNQFMGMKKVLAAQWESIGFHPIFVNDYTDAATLINEIGYMGNSSYCPPATRTKRLWKKLTGTEFRSYQERFAEKLHEQASQCEALIGHCRINVTLWIAHGSQLTRYATHDRIYLYKEQLRNEAVGFDSPYIAGRVLGTNQSSSQSFENGIWKQVMAFPIQVQESKGFSILPMAVLSIGIGKKINSVDNKNLAKKMQGMVNEWSSELRKAL
;
A
#
# COMPACT_ATOMS: atom_id res chain seq x y z
N MET A 1 -43.10 -19.44 33.76
CA MET A 1 -42.32 -18.19 33.64
C MET A 1 -41.03 -18.55 32.93
N SER A 2 -41.01 -18.32 31.62
CA SER A 2 -39.89 -18.61 30.74
C SER A 2 -38.87 -17.48 30.81
N TYR A 3 -37.60 -17.85 30.90
CA TYR A 3 -36.48 -16.96 30.66
C TYR A 3 -36.45 -16.61 29.17
N ALA A 4 -36.54 -15.30 28.87
CA ALA A 4 -36.32 -14.75 27.55
C ALA A 4 -34.82 -14.52 27.34
N VAL A 5 -34.38 -14.91 26.15
CA VAL A 5 -33.05 -14.75 25.59
C VAL A 5 -32.98 -13.35 24.96
N ASP A 6 -32.16 -12.47 25.52
CA ASP A 6 -31.61 -11.30 24.84
C ASP A 6 -30.14 -11.69 24.55
N GLY A 7 -29.60 -11.71 23.34
CA GLY A 7 -29.76 -10.76 22.24
C GLY A 7 -28.34 -10.32 21.87
N ASP A 8 -27.50 -11.25 21.40
CA ASP A 8 -26.13 -11.00 20.95
C ASP A 8 -26.16 -10.18 19.65
N GLY A 9 -26.22 -8.85 19.81
CA GLY A 9 -25.87 -7.91 18.76
C GLY A 9 -24.36 -7.89 18.61
N ILE A 10 -23.87 -8.34 17.45
CA ILE A 10 -22.48 -8.17 17.02
C ILE A 10 -22.24 -6.67 16.79
N ASP A 11 -21.94 -5.94 17.87
CA ASP A 11 -21.31 -4.63 17.77
C ASP A 11 -19.88 -4.85 17.30
N GLY A 12 -19.71 -4.81 15.97
CA GLY A 12 -18.43 -4.93 15.28
C GLY A 12 -17.49 -3.78 15.64
N VAL A 13 -16.77 -3.93 16.76
CA VAL A 13 -15.62 -3.10 17.09
C VAL A 13 -14.56 -3.34 16.03
N VAL A 14 -14.39 -2.39 15.09
CA VAL A 14 -13.35 -2.48 14.06
C VAL A 14 -12.50 -1.22 14.11
N ILE A 15 -11.22 -1.43 14.40
CA ILE A 15 -10.16 -0.46 14.67
C ILE A 15 -9.46 -0.14 13.34
N LEU A 16 -9.01 1.10 13.14
CA LEU A 16 -8.05 1.44 12.08
C LEU A 16 -6.69 0.83 12.44
N MET A 17 -6.13 0.04 11.53
CA MET A 17 -5.04 -0.88 11.85
C MET A 17 -3.76 -0.47 11.19
N VAL A 18 -2.65 -0.57 11.92
CA VAL A 18 -1.35 -0.97 11.38
C VAL A 18 -1.19 -2.49 11.42
N ALA A 19 -0.21 -3.08 10.72
CA ALA A 19 0.11 -4.51 10.79
C ALA A 19 0.11 -5.09 12.23
N SER A 20 0.53 -4.33 13.25
CA SER A 20 0.49 -4.74 14.66
C SER A 20 -0.91 -4.83 15.31
N GLN A 21 -1.98 -4.52 14.57
CA GLN A 21 -3.38 -4.55 15.02
C GLN A 21 -4.26 -5.50 14.20
N LEU A 22 -3.70 -6.19 13.20
CA LEU A 22 -4.43 -7.20 12.43
C LEU A 22 -4.65 -8.44 13.33
N GLU A 23 -5.78 -8.47 14.02
CA GLU A 23 -6.20 -9.54 14.94
C GLU A 23 -7.08 -10.59 14.24
N TRP A 24 -7.38 -11.69 14.93
CA TRP A 24 -8.22 -12.78 14.41
C TRP A 24 -9.61 -12.33 13.93
N SER A 25 -10.22 -11.33 14.59
CA SER A 25 -11.52 -10.79 14.19
C SER A 25 -11.51 -10.22 12.76
N ILE A 26 -10.35 -9.74 12.30
CA ILE A 26 -10.15 -9.15 10.98
C ILE A 26 -9.70 -10.23 10.00
N ILE A 27 -8.74 -11.06 10.40
CA ILE A 27 -8.25 -12.15 9.55
C ILE A 27 -9.38 -13.10 9.14
N LYS A 28 -10.37 -13.34 10.03
CA LYS A 28 -11.53 -14.18 9.70
C LYS A 28 -12.48 -13.59 8.65
N GLN A 29 -12.38 -12.30 8.36
CA GLN A 29 -13.18 -11.61 7.33
C GLN A 29 -12.53 -11.69 5.95
N LEU A 30 -11.25 -12.06 5.87
CA LEU A 30 -10.55 -12.19 4.60
C LEU A 30 -11.02 -13.44 3.84
N PRO A 31 -10.97 -13.41 2.50
CA PRO A 31 -11.13 -14.62 1.69
C PRO A 31 -10.14 -15.69 2.12
N ARG A 32 -10.55 -16.95 1.97
CA ARG A 32 -9.67 -18.10 2.12
C ARG A 32 -9.33 -18.63 0.74
N ILE A 33 -8.11 -19.11 0.59
CA ILE A 33 -7.72 -19.93 -0.54
C ILE A 33 -7.75 -21.36 -0.02
N ASP A 34 -8.82 -22.09 -0.35
CA ASP A 34 -8.93 -23.52 -0.10
C ASP A 34 -9.04 -24.30 -1.41
N ARG A 35 -9.26 -25.61 -1.37
CA ARG A 35 -9.24 -26.45 -2.59
C ARG A 35 -10.37 -26.15 -3.58
N ASN A 36 -11.42 -25.44 -3.16
CA ASN A 36 -12.60 -25.18 -3.98
C ASN A 36 -12.91 -23.67 -4.11
N GLU A 37 -12.13 -22.81 -3.47
CA GLU A 37 -12.35 -21.36 -3.46
C GLU A 37 -11.28 -20.65 -4.28
N GLU A 38 -11.72 -19.97 -5.34
CA GLU A 38 -10.88 -19.09 -6.16
C GLU A 38 -11.02 -17.64 -5.72
N LEU A 39 -9.97 -16.85 -5.91
CA LEU A 39 -9.86 -15.45 -5.50
C LEU A 39 -9.46 -14.60 -6.69
N THR A 40 -10.28 -13.60 -7.04
CA THR A 40 -9.90 -12.57 -8.01
C THR A 40 -9.57 -11.28 -7.26
N ILE A 41 -8.34 -10.79 -7.44
CA ILE A 41 -7.89 -9.53 -6.82
C ILE A 41 -7.92 -8.42 -7.86
N LEU A 42 -8.71 -7.37 -7.59
CA LEU A 42 -8.82 -6.18 -8.41
C LEU A 42 -8.09 -5.00 -7.76
N LEU A 43 -7.01 -4.52 -8.38
CA LEU A 43 -6.25 -3.36 -7.90
C LEU A 43 -6.70 -2.06 -8.57
N GLY A 44 -6.83 -1.00 -7.78
CA GLY A 44 -7.04 0.38 -8.25
C GLY A 44 -5.80 1.27 -8.15
N ALA A 45 -5.96 2.56 -8.48
CA ALA A 45 -4.86 3.52 -8.62
C ALA A 45 -4.06 3.75 -7.31
N GLY A 46 -4.68 3.55 -6.15
CA GLY A 46 -4.02 3.62 -4.85
C GLY A 46 -2.90 2.59 -4.67
N ALA A 47 -2.89 1.49 -5.43
CA ALA A 47 -1.77 0.55 -5.45
C ALA A 47 -0.51 1.17 -6.09
N SER A 48 -0.68 2.08 -7.05
CA SER A 48 0.37 2.72 -7.85
C SER A 48 0.86 4.05 -7.29
N VAL A 49 0.07 4.74 -6.46
CA VAL A 49 0.46 6.01 -5.82
C VAL A 49 1.78 5.92 -5.05
N PRO A 50 2.04 4.91 -4.19
CA PRO A 50 3.32 4.80 -3.49
C PRO A 50 4.51 4.51 -4.40
N SER A 51 4.27 4.07 -5.65
CA SER A 51 5.33 3.92 -6.65
C SER A 51 5.69 5.25 -7.32
N GLY A 52 4.98 6.33 -7.04
CA GLY A 52 5.19 7.65 -7.65
C GLY A 52 4.34 7.91 -8.88
N LEU A 53 3.38 7.02 -9.19
CA LEU A 53 2.40 7.23 -10.25
C LEU A 53 1.20 8.06 -9.76
N PRO A 54 0.56 8.82 -10.64
CA PRO A 54 -0.57 9.67 -10.25
C PRO A 54 -1.79 8.85 -9.84
N SER A 55 -2.58 9.36 -8.88
CA SER A 55 -3.97 8.92 -8.72
C SER A 55 -4.79 9.33 -9.95
N TRP A 56 -6.03 8.86 -10.08
CA TRP A 56 -6.88 9.25 -11.20
C TRP A 56 -7.13 10.77 -11.25
N LYS A 57 -7.36 11.39 -10.08
CA LYS A 57 -7.48 12.85 -9.94
C LYS A 57 -6.19 13.55 -10.41
N ASP A 58 -5.03 13.04 -10.00
CA ASP A 58 -3.74 13.62 -10.38
C ASP A 58 -3.46 13.43 -11.88
N LEU A 59 -3.88 12.31 -12.47
CA LEU A 59 -3.73 12.02 -13.89
C LEU A 59 -4.49 13.07 -14.71
N ILE A 60 -5.79 13.29 -14.42
CA ILE A 60 -6.59 14.30 -15.11
C ILE A 60 -6.03 15.71 -14.86
N GLY A 61 -5.62 16.01 -13.62
CA GLY A 61 -4.96 17.27 -13.29
C GLY A 61 -3.65 17.50 -14.08
N ASN A 62 -2.86 16.45 -14.31
CA ASN A 62 -1.66 16.50 -15.15
C ASN A 62 -2.01 16.77 -16.61
N MET A 63 -3.04 16.10 -17.13
CA MET A 63 -3.51 16.28 -18.52
C MET A 63 -4.00 17.71 -18.77
N LEU A 64 -4.82 18.26 -17.88
CA LEU A 64 -5.30 19.65 -17.94
C LEU A 64 -4.15 20.66 -17.99
N ARG A 65 -3.07 20.42 -17.24
CA ARG A 65 -1.88 21.29 -17.25
C ARG A 65 -1.07 21.15 -18.54
N GLN A 66 -0.87 19.92 -18.99
CA GLN A 66 -0.08 19.64 -20.19
C GLN A 66 -0.71 20.24 -21.45
N GLN A 67 -2.04 20.23 -21.52
CA GLN A 67 -2.78 20.88 -22.61
C GLN A 67 -2.94 22.39 -22.42
N GLY A 68 -2.36 23.00 -21.37
CA GLY A 68 -2.48 24.44 -21.12
C GLY A 68 -3.90 24.92 -20.79
N MET A 69 -4.81 24.00 -20.44
CA MET A 69 -6.21 24.30 -20.12
C MET A 69 -6.37 24.95 -18.75
N THR A 70 -5.31 24.97 -17.94
CA THR A 70 -5.26 25.63 -16.63
C THR A 70 -3.97 26.43 -16.48
N VAL A 71 -4.06 27.56 -15.78
CA VAL A 71 -2.93 28.49 -15.59
C VAL A 71 -1.97 28.02 -14.50
N SER A 72 -2.42 27.17 -13.57
CA SER A 72 -1.60 26.68 -12.45
C SER A 72 -2.04 25.30 -11.96
N ALA A 73 -1.15 24.62 -11.24
CA ALA A 73 -1.46 23.34 -10.60
C ALA A 73 -2.58 23.43 -9.56
N ASN A 74 -2.66 24.54 -8.82
CA ASN A 74 -3.74 24.76 -7.85
C ASN A 74 -5.10 24.85 -8.56
N MET A 75 -5.15 25.49 -9.73
CA MET A 75 -6.38 25.58 -10.52
C MET A 75 -6.80 24.23 -11.10
N ALA A 76 -5.85 23.43 -11.59
CA ALA A 76 -6.12 22.06 -12.03
C ALA A 76 -6.67 21.19 -10.88
N SER A 77 -6.06 21.26 -9.69
CA SER A 77 -6.57 20.54 -8.52
C SER A 77 -7.97 20.99 -8.15
N LEU A 78 -8.22 22.30 -8.08
CA LEU A 78 -9.53 22.85 -7.73
C LEU A 78 -10.63 22.42 -8.72
N LEU A 79 -10.32 22.39 -10.01
CA LEU A 79 -11.24 21.87 -11.03
C LEU A 79 -11.52 20.39 -10.84
N CYS A 80 -10.50 19.58 -10.54
CA CYS A 80 -10.69 18.16 -10.28
C CYS A 80 -11.45 17.89 -8.97
N ASP A 81 -11.36 18.79 -7.99
CA ASP A 81 -12.12 18.72 -6.73
C ASP A 81 -13.59 19.11 -6.89
N ALA A 82 -13.86 20.11 -7.73
CA ALA A 82 -15.21 20.65 -7.93
C ALA A 82 -15.97 19.99 -9.09
N GLY A 83 -15.26 19.42 -10.06
CA GLY A 83 -15.79 18.89 -11.31
C GLY A 83 -15.84 17.36 -11.35
N ASP A 84 -16.52 16.85 -12.38
CA ASP A 84 -16.56 15.43 -12.68
C ASP A 84 -15.32 15.05 -13.52
N LEU A 85 -14.55 14.06 -13.04
CA LEU A 85 -13.30 13.65 -13.67
C LEU A 85 -13.49 13.08 -15.08
N LEU A 86 -14.61 12.41 -15.38
CA LEU A 86 -14.90 11.85 -16.70
C LEU A 86 -15.16 12.96 -17.72
N PHE A 87 -15.91 13.99 -17.32
CA PHE A 87 -16.17 15.14 -18.19
C PHE A 87 -14.92 16.01 -18.38
N LEU A 88 -14.06 16.12 -17.38
CA LEU A 88 -12.77 16.79 -17.53
C LEU A 88 -11.86 16.01 -18.48
N ALA A 89 -11.81 14.68 -18.39
CA ALA A 89 -11.08 13.83 -19.32
C ALA A 89 -11.60 13.98 -20.76
N GLU A 90 -12.92 14.04 -20.93
CA GLU A 90 -13.56 14.30 -22.23
C GLU A 90 -13.13 15.67 -22.79
N ALA A 91 -13.16 16.72 -21.97
CA ALA A 91 -12.73 18.06 -22.39
C ALA A 91 -11.25 18.07 -22.85
N VAL A 92 -10.38 17.33 -22.16
CA VAL A 92 -8.97 17.16 -22.59
C VAL A 92 -8.91 16.43 -23.94
N LYS A 93 -9.64 15.31 -24.10
CA LYS A 93 -9.64 14.52 -25.34
C LYS A 93 -10.13 15.33 -26.54
N GLN A 94 -11.16 16.15 -26.37
CA GLN A 94 -11.66 17.07 -27.40
C GLN A 94 -10.68 18.21 -27.72
N HIS A 95 -9.84 18.60 -26.75
CA HIS A 95 -8.77 19.57 -26.96
C HIS A 95 -7.57 18.97 -27.71
N CYS A 96 -7.29 17.68 -27.52
CA CYS A 96 -6.33 16.95 -28.34
C CYS A 96 -6.85 16.87 -29.78
N GLY A 97 -6.11 17.41 -30.75
CA GLY A 97 -6.59 17.54 -32.13
C GLY A 97 -6.70 16.21 -32.88
N ASN A 98 -6.10 15.14 -32.36
CA ASN A 98 -6.18 13.80 -32.93
C ASN A 98 -5.82 12.71 -31.90
N GLU A 99 -6.08 11.45 -32.27
CA GLU A 99 -5.81 10.25 -31.46
C GLU A 99 -4.34 10.13 -31.04
N ASN A 100 -3.37 10.51 -31.89
CA ASN A 100 -1.96 10.43 -31.54
C ASN A 100 -1.56 11.48 -30.48
N GLU A 101 -2.18 12.66 -30.51
CA GLU A 101 -2.01 13.68 -29.46
C GLU A 101 -2.66 13.24 -28.16
N TRP A 102 -3.84 12.62 -28.23
CA TRP A 102 -4.51 12.04 -27.08
C TRP A 102 -3.63 10.99 -26.39
N LYS A 103 -3.10 10.02 -27.15
CA LYS A 103 -2.19 8.99 -26.62
C LYS A 103 -0.92 9.58 -26.01
N ARG A 104 -0.34 10.61 -26.65
CA ARG A 104 0.82 11.34 -26.09
C ARG A 104 0.47 12.08 -24.80
N CYS A 105 -0.73 12.65 -24.70
CA CYS A 105 -1.20 13.32 -23.49
C CYS A 105 -1.37 12.33 -22.32
N ILE A 106 -2.00 11.17 -22.55
CA ILE A 106 -2.12 10.11 -21.53
C ILE A 106 -0.72 9.68 -21.07
N LEU A 107 0.17 9.36 -22.03
CA LEU A 107 1.52 8.90 -21.74
C LEU A 107 2.30 9.91 -20.90
N ALA A 108 2.30 11.18 -21.31
CA ALA A 108 3.02 12.23 -20.60
C ALA A 108 2.42 12.51 -19.23
N ALA A 109 1.11 12.37 -19.05
CA ALA A 109 0.44 12.60 -17.78
C ALA A 109 0.67 11.47 -16.76
N LEU A 110 0.78 10.23 -17.25
CA LEU A 110 1.06 9.04 -16.45
C LEU A 110 2.57 8.90 -16.16
N TYR A 111 3.42 9.19 -17.15
CA TYR A 111 4.87 9.13 -17.08
C TYR A 111 5.50 10.48 -17.52
N PRO A 112 5.72 11.42 -16.59
CA PRO A 112 6.30 12.73 -16.90
C PRO A 112 7.67 12.61 -17.57
N GLU A 113 8.00 13.54 -18.49
CA GLU A 113 9.24 13.54 -19.28
C GLU A 113 10.50 13.34 -18.42
N GLY A 114 11.37 12.42 -18.85
CA GLY A 114 12.56 11.97 -18.10
C GLY A 114 12.41 10.57 -17.49
N ALA A 115 11.19 10.02 -17.49
CA ALA A 115 10.89 8.62 -17.23
C ALA A 115 11.43 7.71 -18.36
N SER A 116 12.71 7.33 -18.31
CA SER A 116 13.23 6.22 -19.13
C SER A 116 12.48 4.92 -18.79
N TYR A 117 12.55 3.93 -19.68
CA TYR A 117 12.09 2.55 -19.45
C TYR A 117 12.21 2.15 -17.96
N ASN A 118 11.05 1.95 -17.32
CA ASN A 118 10.92 1.54 -15.92
C ASN A 118 11.39 2.58 -14.85
N PRO A 119 10.74 3.75 -14.68
CA PRO A 119 11.18 4.74 -13.69
C PRO A 119 10.74 4.37 -12.26
N TYR A 120 9.69 3.55 -12.12
CA TYR A 120 8.96 3.40 -10.88
C TYR A 120 8.98 1.95 -10.39
N PRO A 121 9.60 1.66 -9.23
CA PRO A 121 9.59 0.31 -8.69
C PRO A 121 8.17 -0.06 -8.23
N PRO A 122 7.74 -1.33 -8.40
CA PRO A 122 6.46 -1.78 -7.88
C PRO A 122 6.33 -1.55 -6.38
N SER A 123 5.19 -1.00 -5.95
CA SER A 123 4.89 -0.74 -4.54
C SER A 123 4.81 -2.04 -3.73
N TYR A 124 4.77 -1.92 -2.41
CA TYR A 124 4.56 -3.07 -1.51
C TYR A 124 3.25 -3.81 -1.84
N PHE A 125 2.22 -3.08 -2.30
CA PHE A 125 0.93 -3.61 -2.74
C PHE A 125 1.08 -4.59 -3.90
N HIS A 126 1.77 -4.14 -4.96
CA HIS A 126 2.06 -4.98 -6.13
C HIS A 126 2.88 -6.21 -5.73
N GLN A 127 3.90 -6.03 -4.89
CA GLN A 127 4.77 -7.11 -4.47
C GLN A 127 4.02 -8.20 -3.69
N GLN A 128 3.13 -7.84 -2.76
CA GLN A 128 2.37 -8.82 -1.97
C GLN A 128 1.31 -9.52 -2.83
N THR A 129 0.62 -8.76 -3.68
CA THR A 129 -0.40 -9.31 -4.60
C THR A 129 0.23 -10.28 -5.60
N ALA A 130 1.34 -9.88 -6.24
CA ALA A 130 2.09 -10.73 -7.16
C ALA A 130 2.62 -12.00 -6.47
N ARG A 131 3.11 -11.88 -5.23
CA ARG A 131 3.57 -13.05 -4.46
C ARG A 131 2.45 -14.04 -4.18
N LEU A 132 1.28 -13.56 -3.77
CA LEU A 132 0.12 -14.43 -3.51
C LEU A 132 -0.31 -15.17 -4.77
N ALA A 133 -0.49 -14.45 -5.88
CA ALA A 133 -0.85 -15.05 -7.17
C ALA A 133 0.20 -16.04 -7.66
N PHE A 134 1.48 -15.71 -7.49
CA PHE A 134 2.57 -16.61 -7.89
C PHE A 134 2.65 -17.88 -7.03
N GLN A 135 2.24 -17.80 -5.76
CA GLN A 135 2.17 -18.96 -4.85
C GLN A 135 0.94 -19.84 -5.13
N HIS A 136 -0.15 -19.24 -5.62
CA HIS A 136 -1.45 -19.90 -5.83
C HIS A 136 -1.97 -19.67 -7.26
N GLN A 137 -1.15 -19.98 -8.27
CA GLN A 137 -1.42 -19.65 -9.69
C GLN A 137 -2.73 -20.24 -10.24
N GLU A 138 -3.23 -21.33 -9.65
CA GLU A 138 -4.47 -21.98 -10.08
C GLU A 138 -5.72 -21.43 -9.39
N SER A 139 -5.56 -20.66 -8.30
CA SER A 139 -6.69 -20.23 -7.46
C SER A 139 -6.72 -18.71 -7.23
N VAL A 140 -5.74 -17.98 -7.74
CA VAL A 140 -5.64 -16.52 -7.57
C VAL A 140 -5.45 -15.85 -8.91
N HIS A 141 -6.46 -15.07 -9.30
CA HIS A 141 -6.51 -14.31 -10.54
C HIS A 141 -6.28 -12.83 -10.27
N LEU A 142 -5.69 -12.13 -11.24
CA LEU A 142 -5.29 -10.74 -11.09
C LEU A 142 -5.99 -9.86 -12.12
N ALA A 143 -6.61 -8.79 -11.64
CA ALA A 143 -7.16 -7.74 -12.46
C ALA A 143 -6.73 -6.36 -11.93
N THR A 144 -6.71 -5.37 -12.81
CA THR A 144 -6.38 -3.98 -12.45
C THR A 144 -7.20 -2.98 -13.25
N LEU A 145 -7.52 -1.85 -12.61
CA LEU A 145 -8.08 -0.66 -13.24
C LEU A 145 -6.98 0.31 -13.69
N ASN A 146 -5.72 0.00 -13.39
CA ASN A 146 -4.59 0.87 -13.70
C ASN A 146 -4.07 0.61 -15.11
N PHE A 147 -3.59 1.68 -15.74
CA PHE A 147 -2.98 1.60 -17.06
C PHE A 147 -1.51 1.12 -17.02
N ASP A 148 -0.86 1.22 -15.86
CA ASP A 148 0.54 0.88 -15.67
C ASP A 148 0.81 -0.62 -15.54
N LEU A 149 2.07 -1.03 -15.73
CA LEU A 149 2.51 -2.43 -15.74
C LEU A 149 3.21 -2.85 -14.43
N LEU A 150 2.97 -2.15 -13.31
CA LEU A 150 3.70 -2.39 -12.06
C LEU A 150 3.42 -3.79 -11.48
N LEU A 151 2.23 -4.35 -11.71
CA LEU A 151 1.89 -5.69 -11.26
C LEU A 151 2.68 -6.75 -12.06
N GLU A 152 2.75 -6.61 -13.38
CA GLU A 152 3.58 -7.47 -14.23
C GLU A 152 5.06 -7.36 -13.86
N TYR A 153 5.57 -6.16 -13.58
CA TYR A 153 6.95 -5.97 -13.13
C TYR A 153 7.21 -6.65 -11.78
N ALA A 154 6.25 -6.62 -10.85
CA ALA A 154 6.36 -7.34 -9.59
C ALA A 154 6.39 -8.86 -9.81
N ILE A 155 5.53 -9.39 -10.68
CA ILE A 155 5.49 -10.81 -11.03
C ILE A 155 6.80 -11.23 -11.70
N ALA A 156 7.29 -10.45 -12.69
CA ALA A 156 8.53 -10.74 -13.40
C ALA A 156 9.73 -10.83 -12.46
N ARG A 157 9.81 -9.94 -11.47
CA ARG A 157 10.86 -9.98 -10.45
C ARG A 157 10.81 -11.27 -9.61
N ILE A 158 9.61 -11.69 -9.20
CA ILE A 158 9.42 -12.94 -8.44
C ILE A 158 9.77 -14.17 -9.28
N ALA A 159 9.44 -14.15 -10.57
CA ALA A 159 9.78 -15.22 -11.50
C ALA A 159 11.31 -15.36 -11.66
N VAL A 160 12.03 -14.25 -11.82
CA VAL A 160 13.50 -14.24 -11.85
C VAL A 160 14.09 -14.80 -10.56
N ASP A 161 13.58 -14.36 -9.40
CA ASP A 161 14.06 -14.82 -8.09
C ASP A 161 13.79 -16.32 -7.83
N SER A 162 12.72 -16.87 -8.43
CA SER A 162 12.29 -18.27 -8.24
C SER A 162 12.72 -19.23 -9.35
N GLY A 163 13.20 -18.72 -10.48
CA GLY A 163 13.57 -19.50 -11.66
C GLY A 163 12.40 -20.13 -12.42
N LYS A 164 11.14 -19.76 -12.15
CA LYS A 164 9.99 -20.25 -12.93
C LYS A 164 9.73 -19.39 -14.16
N GLN A 165 9.15 -19.99 -15.19
CA GLN A 165 8.79 -19.33 -16.45
C GLN A 165 7.28 -19.09 -16.63
N THR A 166 6.44 -19.58 -15.71
CA THR A 166 4.99 -19.34 -15.75
C THR A 166 4.62 -18.10 -14.95
N PHE A 167 3.90 -17.18 -15.58
CA PHE A 167 3.48 -15.92 -15.00
C PHE A 167 1.95 -15.92 -14.86
N PRO A 168 1.40 -15.63 -13.66
CA PRO A 168 -0.03 -15.36 -13.57
C PRO A 168 -0.39 -14.17 -14.49
N PRO A 169 -1.42 -14.30 -15.35
CA PRO A 169 -1.84 -13.20 -16.21
C PRO A 169 -2.43 -12.06 -15.38
N VAL A 170 -2.39 -10.85 -15.94
CA VAL A 170 -3.00 -9.65 -15.37
C VAL A 170 -3.98 -9.06 -16.37
N GLU A 171 -5.25 -9.00 -15.98
CA GLU A 171 -6.30 -8.40 -16.80
C GLU A 171 -6.44 -6.90 -16.53
N HIS A 172 -6.36 -6.09 -17.58
CA HIS A 172 -6.47 -4.63 -17.48
C HIS A 172 -7.82 -4.17 -17.99
N LEU A 173 -8.71 -3.89 -17.04
CA LEU A 173 -10.11 -3.62 -17.34
C LEU A 173 -10.30 -2.25 -18.02
N HIS A 174 -9.33 -1.34 -17.87
CA HIS A 174 -9.33 -0.02 -18.52
C HIS A 174 -8.29 0.12 -19.64
N GLY A 175 -7.64 -0.96 -20.07
CA GLY A 175 -6.56 -0.90 -21.05
C GLY A 175 -5.18 -0.66 -20.45
N LYS A 176 -4.16 -0.56 -21.31
CA LYS A 176 -2.73 -0.56 -20.93
C LYS A 176 -1.95 0.58 -21.58
N VAL A 177 -0.97 1.12 -20.85
CA VAL A 177 -0.02 2.12 -21.35
C VAL A 177 1.39 1.58 -21.18
N PHE A 178 2.07 1.35 -22.29
CA PHE A 178 3.44 0.89 -22.34
C PHE A 178 4.38 2.08 -22.49
N PRO A 179 5.27 2.36 -21.52
CA PRO A 179 6.31 3.34 -21.70
C PRO A 179 7.29 2.86 -22.79
N ALA A 180 7.92 3.78 -23.50
CA ALA A 180 8.92 3.45 -24.52
C ALA A 180 10.07 2.64 -23.89
N SER A 181 10.47 1.54 -24.54
CA SER A 181 11.66 0.76 -24.16
C SER A 181 12.80 1.00 -25.14
N ASP A 182 14.02 0.56 -24.81
CA ASP A 182 15.17 0.63 -25.71
C ASP A 182 14.80 0.05 -27.09
N GLY A 183 14.68 0.94 -28.10
CA GLY A 183 14.34 0.59 -29.47
C GLY A 183 12.85 0.41 -29.80
N SER A 184 11.91 0.62 -28.85
CA SER A 184 10.47 0.55 -29.08
C SER A 184 9.76 1.88 -28.83
N SER A 185 8.68 2.14 -29.58
CA SER A 185 7.79 3.26 -29.32
C SER A 185 6.85 2.94 -28.16
N ALA A 186 6.57 3.93 -27.32
CA ALA A 186 5.50 3.82 -26.33
C ALA A 186 4.16 3.50 -27.02
N THR A 187 3.34 2.64 -26.40
CA THR A 187 2.03 2.25 -26.93
C THR A 187 0.93 2.48 -25.90
N VAL A 188 -0.26 2.81 -26.39
CA VAL A 188 -1.48 3.00 -25.60
C VAL A 188 -2.55 2.14 -26.24
N GLU A 189 -3.06 1.18 -25.46
CA GLU A 189 -3.95 0.10 -25.92
C GLU A 189 -5.29 0.18 -25.17
N ASP A 190 -6.36 0.35 -25.94
CA ASP A 190 -7.77 0.25 -25.53
C ASP A 190 -8.11 0.98 -24.21
N VAL A 191 -7.55 2.19 -24.04
CA VAL A 191 -7.77 3.01 -22.85
C VAL A 191 -9.23 3.45 -22.73
N VAL A 192 -9.84 3.12 -21.59
CA VAL A 192 -11.15 3.63 -21.17
C VAL A 192 -10.92 4.71 -20.12
N LEU A 193 -11.12 5.98 -20.49
CA LEU A 193 -10.86 7.12 -19.61
C LEU A 193 -11.92 8.22 -19.67
N THR A 194 -12.65 8.35 -20.78
CA THR A 194 -13.65 9.41 -20.94
C THR A 194 -15.08 8.86 -20.91
N HIS A 195 -16.05 9.73 -20.64
CA HIS A 195 -17.46 9.35 -20.63
C HIS A 195 -17.91 8.68 -21.94
N ASP A 196 -17.42 9.14 -23.08
CA ASP A 196 -17.72 8.51 -24.38
C ASP A 196 -17.13 7.11 -24.52
N ASP A 197 -15.96 6.83 -23.93
CA ASP A 197 -15.34 5.50 -23.93
C ASP A 197 -16.24 4.50 -23.17
N TYR A 198 -16.72 4.87 -21.97
CA TYR A 198 -17.65 4.06 -21.19
C TYR A 198 -18.98 3.83 -21.93
N ASN A 199 -19.57 4.88 -22.53
CA ASN A 199 -20.81 4.78 -23.30
C ASN A 199 -20.66 3.88 -24.54
N LYS A 200 -19.50 3.92 -25.19
CA LYS A 200 -19.21 3.05 -26.33
C LYS A 200 -19.11 1.59 -25.88
N ALA A 201 -18.38 1.33 -24.79
CA ALA A 201 -18.26 -0.01 -24.21
C ALA A 201 -19.63 -0.60 -23.81
N MET A 202 -20.53 0.22 -23.24
CA MET A 202 -21.90 -0.19 -22.90
C MET A 202 -22.76 -0.48 -24.14
N ARG A 203 -22.78 0.43 -25.13
CA ARG A 203 -23.62 0.29 -26.34
C ARG A 203 -23.26 -0.92 -27.18
N ASP A 204 -21.98 -1.22 -27.29
CA ASP A 204 -21.51 -2.30 -28.17
C ASP A 204 -21.73 -3.69 -27.55
N GLY A 205 -22.17 -3.78 -26.28
CA GLY A 205 -22.36 -5.04 -25.55
C GLY A 205 -21.06 -5.85 -25.37
N LYS A 206 -19.91 -5.24 -25.67
CA LYS A 206 -18.57 -5.84 -25.69
C LYS A 206 -17.67 -5.26 -24.61
N ASN A 207 -18.26 -4.84 -23.49
CA ASN A 207 -17.46 -4.37 -22.38
C ASN A 207 -16.71 -5.55 -21.75
N HIS A 208 -15.43 -5.69 -22.11
CA HIS A 208 -14.55 -6.73 -21.58
C HIS A 208 -14.48 -6.69 -20.06
N ALA A 209 -14.40 -5.50 -19.45
CA ALA A 209 -14.37 -5.34 -18.00
C ALA A 209 -15.63 -5.91 -17.33
N LYS A 210 -16.80 -5.53 -17.86
CA LYS A 210 -18.07 -6.05 -17.35
C LYS A 210 -18.14 -7.57 -17.49
N HIS A 211 -17.81 -8.11 -18.66
CA HIS A 211 -17.86 -9.54 -18.91
C HIS A 211 -16.91 -10.34 -18.00
N TYR A 212 -15.69 -9.83 -17.82
CA TYR A 212 -14.71 -10.45 -16.93
C TYR A 212 -15.21 -10.49 -15.47
N LEU A 213 -15.83 -9.41 -14.99
CA LEU A 213 -16.41 -9.35 -13.65
C LEU A 213 -17.64 -10.26 -13.51
N GLU A 214 -18.53 -10.28 -14.50
CA GLU A 214 -19.68 -11.20 -14.56
C GLU A 214 -19.21 -12.65 -14.50
N GLN A 215 -18.21 -13.01 -15.30
CA GLN A 215 -17.62 -14.35 -15.33
C GLN A 215 -17.01 -14.72 -13.99
N THR A 216 -16.14 -13.86 -13.45
CA THR A 216 -15.49 -14.05 -12.13
C THR A 216 -16.52 -14.39 -11.05
N VAL A 217 -17.60 -13.61 -11.00
CA VAL A 217 -18.63 -13.77 -9.98
C VAL A 217 -19.51 -15.00 -10.25
N THR A 218 -19.83 -15.29 -11.51
CA THR A 218 -20.62 -16.47 -11.92
C THR A 218 -19.88 -17.78 -11.65
N GLU A 219 -18.55 -17.78 -11.80
CA GLU A 219 -17.67 -18.90 -11.48
C GLU A 219 -17.49 -19.09 -9.96
N GLY A 220 -18.05 -18.19 -9.14
CA GLY A 220 -18.05 -18.28 -7.69
C GLY A 220 -16.75 -17.80 -7.04
N HIS A 221 -15.92 -17.05 -7.76
CA HIS A 221 -14.68 -16.50 -7.20
C HIS A 221 -15.03 -15.48 -6.13
N HIS A 222 -14.24 -15.45 -5.06
CA HIS A 222 -14.26 -14.34 -4.12
C HIS A 222 -13.60 -13.13 -4.78
N LEU A 223 -14.35 -12.03 -4.94
CA LEU A 223 -13.81 -10.78 -5.49
C LEU A 223 -13.22 -9.92 -4.37
N LEU A 224 -11.92 -9.66 -4.39
CA LEU A 224 -11.24 -8.77 -3.46
C LEU A 224 -10.78 -7.50 -4.17
N ILE A 225 -11.39 -6.37 -3.82
CA ILE A 225 -11.00 -5.05 -4.37
C ILE A 225 -10.11 -4.33 -3.38
N ALA A 226 -9.00 -3.78 -3.85
CA ALA A 226 -8.12 -2.97 -3.01
C ALA A 226 -7.40 -1.84 -3.77
N GLY A 227 -6.94 -0.82 -3.04
CA GLY A 227 -6.27 0.32 -3.64
C GLY A 227 -7.19 1.20 -4.49
N THR A 228 -8.50 1.19 -4.26
CA THR A 228 -9.45 2.06 -4.97
C THR A 228 -10.06 3.09 -4.03
N SER A 229 -10.24 4.32 -4.52
CA SER A 229 -11.14 5.32 -3.92
C SER A 229 -12.61 5.05 -4.27
N PHE A 230 -12.83 4.08 -5.17
CA PHE A 230 -14.10 3.77 -5.82
C PHE A 230 -14.75 4.98 -6.47
N SER A 231 -14.02 6.04 -6.82
CA SER A 231 -14.61 7.25 -7.39
C SER A 231 -15.12 7.09 -8.83
N ASP A 232 -14.87 5.95 -9.45
CA ASP A 232 -15.32 5.58 -10.80
C ASP A 232 -16.79 5.18 -10.82
N PRO A 233 -17.69 6.06 -11.31
CA PRO A 233 -19.14 5.84 -11.27
C PRO A 233 -19.57 4.62 -12.10
N ASP A 234 -18.90 4.37 -13.23
CA ASP A 234 -19.26 3.30 -14.17
C ASP A 234 -18.82 1.94 -13.64
N MET A 235 -17.64 1.86 -13.02
CA MET A 235 -17.22 0.65 -12.29
C MET A 235 -18.16 0.33 -11.12
N ARG A 236 -18.69 1.34 -10.41
CA ARG A 236 -19.71 1.10 -9.37
C ARG A 236 -20.96 0.48 -9.96
N PHE A 237 -21.40 1.02 -11.09
CA PHE A 237 -22.59 0.54 -11.77
C PHE A 237 -22.42 -0.91 -12.22
N TRP A 238 -21.30 -1.26 -12.85
CA TRP A 238 -21.04 -2.64 -13.29
C TRP A 238 -20.95 -3.60 -12.11
N LEU A 239 -20.19 -3.25 -11.07
CA LEU A 239 -20.07 -4.12 -9.90
C LEU A 239 -21.40 -4.28 -9.16
N SER A 240 -22.21 -3.23 -9.09
CA SER A 240 -23.56 -3.30 -8.52
C SER A 240 -24.46 -4.25 -9.33
N ASP A 241 -24.45 -4.13 -10.65
CA ASP A 241 -25.24 -4.99 -11.53
C ASP A 241 -24.77 -6.45 -11.41
N VAL A 242 -23.47 -6.69 -11.42
CA VAL A 242 -22.89 -8.04 -11.30
C VAL A 242 -23.22 -8.68 -9.95
N LEU A 243 -23.04 -7.95 -8.84
CA LEU A 243 -23.22 -8.51 -7.49
C LEU A 243 -24.69 -8.67 -7.11
N GLN A 244 -25.59 -7.78 -7.54
CA GLN A 244 -27.02 -7.94 -7.24
C GLN A 244 -27.65 -9.12 -7.97
N ASN A 245 -27.15 -9.44 -9.16
CA ASN A 245 -27.64 -10.57 -9.96
C ASN A 245 -27.06 -11.92 -9.53
N SER A 246 -26.14 -11.94 -8.57
CA SER A 246 -25.40 -13.13 -8.17
C SER A 246 -25.61 -13.40 -6.68
N GLY A 247 -26.60 -14.24 -6.38
CA GLY A 247 -27.20 -14.33 -5.05
C GLY A 247 -26.31 -14.82 -3.90
N ASP A 248 -25.15 -15.42 -4.17
CA ASP A 248 -24.23 -15.98 -3.16
C ASP A 248 -22.78 -15.47 -3.31
N SER A 249 -22.62 -14.34 -4.00
CA SER A 249 -21.32 -13.79 -4.37
C SER A 249 -20.58 -13.22 -3.18
N ARG A 250 -19.33 -13.64 -3.03
CA ARG A 250 -18.46 -13.15 -1.95
C ARG A 250 -17.59 -12.04 -2.49
N ALA A 251 -17.89 -10.81 -2.08
CA ALA A 251 -17.13 -9.64 -2.49
C ALA A 251 -16.63 -8.88 -1.26
N THR A 252 -15.34 -8.55 -1.23
CA THR A 252 -14.69 -7.79 -0.15
C THR A 252 -13.99 -6.59 -0.72
N VAL A 253 -14.06 -5.46 -0.02
CA VAL A 253 -13.32 -4.25 -0.39
C VAL A 253 -12.44 -3.80 0.77
N LEU A 254 -11.16 -3.55 0.49
CA LEU A 254 -10.22 -2.96 1.43
C LEU A 254 -10.18 -1.44 1.26
N ILE A 255 -10.66 -0.71 2.26
CA ILE A 255 -10.78 0.75 2.23
C ILE A 255 -9.71 1.35 3.14
N ALA A 256 -8.70 1.98 2.54
CA ALA A 256 -7.65 2.68 3.27
C ALA A 256 -8.04 4.13 3.54
N ARG A 257 -7.86 4.62 4.77
CA ARG A 257 -8.01 6.05 5.09
C ARG A 257 -7.05 6.92 4.28
N GLU A 258 -5.87 6.41 3.94
CA GLU A 258 -4.90 7.07 3.05
C GLU A 258 -5.49 7.51 1.70
N SER A 259 -6.59 6.89 1.23
CA SER A 259 -7.33 7.36 0.05
C SER A 259 -8.04 8.72 0.24
N MET A 260 -8.17 9.18 1.48
CA MET A 260 -8.80 10.42 1.90
C MET A 260 -7.82 11.23 2.78
N PRO A 261 -6.72 11.76 2.21
CA PRO A 261 -5.63 12.36 2.99
C PRO A 261 -6.06 13.59 3.82
N GLU A 262 -7.12 14.29 3.41
CA GLU A 262 -7.70 15.43 4.13
C GLU A 262 -8.52 15.02 5.37
N VAL A 263 -8.82 13.71 5.51
CA VAL A 263 -9.68 13.19 6.57
C VAL A 263 -8.83 12.69 7.74
N THR A 264 -8.96 13.36 8.88
CA THR A 264 -8.33 12.94 10.14
C THR A 264 -8.86 11.58 10.60
N LEU A 265 -8.08 10.89 11.43
CA LEU A 265 -8.49 9.61 12.03
C LEU A 265 -9.88 9.67 12.68
N ASN A 266 -10.16 10.74 13.45
CA ASN A 266 -11.43 10.91 14.14
C ASN A 266 -12.61 11.13 13.18
N GLN A 267 -12.39 11.92 12.12
CA GLN A 267 -13.42 12.12 11.08
C GLN A 267 -13.71 10.83 10.35
N PHE A 268 -12.66 10.07 9.98
CA PHE A 268 -12.82 8.78 9.31
C PHE A 268 -13.60 7.79 10.17
N MET A 269 -13.33 7.73 11.48
CA MET A 269 -14.10 6.92 12.43
C MET A 269 -15.57 7.34 12.48
N GLY A 270 -15.86 8.65 12.42
CA GLY A 270 -17.23 9.16 12.36
C GLY A 270 -17.97 8.83 11.06
N MET A 271 -17.26 8.77 9.93
CA MET A 271 -17.81 8.47 8.60
C MET A 271 -17.99 6.97 8.34
N LYS A 272 -17.28 6.13 9.10
CA LYS A 272 -17.15 4.70 8.85
C LYS A 272 -18.48 3.96 8.66
N LYS A 273 -19.48 4.23 9.51
CA LYS A 273 -20.79 3.57 9.42
C LYS A 273 -21.49 3.86 8.10
N VAL A 274 -21.38 5.10 7.62
CA VAL A 274 -21.96 5.53 6.34
C VAL A 274 -21.20 4.92 5.18
N LEU A 275 -19.86 4.93 5.24
CA LEU A 275 -19.02 4.26 4.24
C LEU A 275 -19.36 2.76 4.18
N ALA A 276 -19.50 2.09 5.33
CA ALA A 276 -19.83 0.67 5.37
C ALA A 276 -21.18 0.38 4.70
N ALA A 277 -22.22 1.12 5.08
CA ALA A 277 -23.56 0.98 4.50
C ALA A 277 -23.57 1.24 2.98
N GLN A 278 -22.75 2.18 2.49
CA GLN A 278 -22.62 2.44 1.06
C GLN A 278 -22.13 1.20 0.30
N TRP A 279 -21.08 0.54 0.81
CA TRP A 279 -20.50 -0.65 0.18
C TRP A 279 -21.37 -1.89 0.33
N GLU A 280 -21.95 -2.08 1.51
CA GLU A 280 -22.87 -3.18 1.79
C GLU A 280 -24.12 -3.10 0.90
N SER A 281 -24.60 -1.90 0.57
CA SER A 281 -25.77 -1.73 -0.33
C SER A 281 -25.53 -2.22 -1.76
N ILE A 282 -24.27 -2.39 -2.16
CA ILE A 282 -23.83 -2.87 -3.48
C ILE A 282 -23.42 -4.35 -3.41
N GLY A 283 -23.44 -4.97 -2.22
CA GLY A 283 -23.08 -6.38 -2.02
C GLY A 283 -21.63 -6.61 -1.60
N PHE A 284 -20.87 -5.57 -1.25
CA PHE A 284 -19.51 -5.70 -0.74
C PHE A 284 -19.47 -5.79 0.79
N HIS A 285 -18.52 -6.58 1.30
CA HIS A 285 -18.10 -6.56 2.69
C HIS A 285 -16.88 -5.62 2.87
N PRO A 286 -17.02 -4.46 3.52
CA PRO A 286 -15.94 -3.50 3.65
C PRO A 286 -15.02 -3.81 4.84
N ILE A 287 -13.71 -3.85 4.60
CA ILE A 287 -12.67 -3.90 5.63
C ILE A 287 -11.89 -2.59 5.61
N PHE A 288 -11.93 -1.88 6.73
CA PHE A 288 -11.28 -0.57 6.86
C PHE A 288 -9.85 -0.71 7.39
N VAL A 289 -8.91 -0.05 6.75
CA VAL A 289 -7.49 0.00 7.12
C VAL A 289 -6.98 1.44 7.17
N ASN A 290 -5.83 1.67 7.81
CA ASN A 290 -5.27 3.02 7.89
C ASN A 290 -4.53 3.38 6.61
N ASP A 291 -3.59 2.52 6.21
CA ASP A 291 -2.68 2.77 5.10
C ASP A 291 -2.83 1.69 4.02
N TYR A 292 -2.41 1.98 2.78
CA TYR A 292 -2.39 0.98 1.70
C TYR A 292 -1.48 -0.22 2.05
N THR A 293 -0.45 -0.02 2.86
CA THR A 293 0.43 -1.10 3.35
C THR A 293 -0.30 -2.12 4.20
N ASP A 294 -1.31 -1.70 4.97
CA ASP A 294 -2.08 -2.62 5.80
C ASP A 294 -2.96 -3.51 4.94
N ALA A 295 -3.56 -2.94 3.90
CA ALA A 295 -4.28 -3.72 2.89
C ALA A 295 -3.35 -4.69 2.14
N ALA A 296 -2.14 -4.25 1.75
CA ALA A 296 -1.13 -5.13 1.17
C ALA A 296 -0.70 -6.25 2.14
N THR A 297 -0.61 -5.94 3.43
CA THR A 297 -0.29 -6.92 4.48
C THR A 297 -1.42 -7.94 4.61
N LEU A 298 -2.69 -7.51 4.64
CA LEU A 298 -3.85 -8.40 4.65
C LEU A 298 -3.85 -9.34 3.43
N ILE A 299 -3.53 -8.84 2.24
CA ILE A 299 -3.38 -9.68 1.04
C ILE A 299 -2.29 -10.74 1.24
N ASN A 300 -1.14 -10.35 1.77
CA ASN A 300 -0.07 -11.29 2.07
C ASN A 300 -0.51 -12.36 3.09
N GLU A 301 -1.32 -12.00 4.09
CA GLU A 301 -1.82 -12.94 5.10
C GLU A 301 -2.67 -14.06 4.53
N ILE A 302 -3.46 -13.80 3.47
CA ILE A 302 -4.35 -14.79 2.84
C ILE A 302 -3.59 -16.08 2.50
N GLY A 303 -2.37 -15.96 1.95
CA GLY A 303 -1.56 -17.11 1.55
C GLY A 303 -1.07 -17.99 2.71
N TYR A 304 -1.13 -17.51 3.96
CA TYR A 304 -0.68 -18.25 5.14
C TYR A 304 -1.82 -18.74 6.03
N MET A 305 -3.04 -18.23 5.85
CA MET A 305 -4.20 -18.53 6.71
C MET A 305 -4.56 -20.03 6.77
N GLY A 306 -4.24 -20.79 5.72
CA GLY A 306 -4.46 -22.25 5.69
C GLY A 306 -3.45 -23.07 6.50
N ASN A 307 -2.39 -22.46 7.04
CA ASN A 307 -1.39 -23.18 7.83
C ASN A 307 -1.90 -23.43 9.26
N SER A 308 -1.80 -24.68 9.74
CA SER A 308 -2.19 -25.05 11.12
C SER A 308 -1.51 -24.23 12.22
N SER A 309 -0.29 -23.76 11.98
CA SER A 309 0.48 -22.94 12.92
C SER A 309 0.23 -21.43 12.74
N TYR A 310 -0.67 -21.04 11.82
CA TYR A 310 -0.91 -19.64 11.47
C TYR A 310 -1.26 -18.80 12.70
N CYS A 311 -0.70 -17.59 12.73
CA CYS A 311 -0.88 -16.65 13.81
C CYS A 311 -1.01 -15.23 13.24
N PRO A 312 -2.04 -14.46 13.65
CA PRO A 312 -2.30 -13.16 13.07
C PRO A 312 -1.17 -12.16 13.42
N PRO A 313 -0.90 -11.16 12.56
CA PRO A 313 0.16 -10.18 12.75
C PRO A 313 0.18 -9.53 14.14
N ALA A 314 -0.98 -9.16 14.70
CA ALA A 314 -1.06 -8.55 16.03
C ALA A 314 -0.51 -9.44 17.15
N THR A 315 -0.69 -10.77 17.04
CA THR A 315 -0.14 -11.70 18.04
C THR A 315 1.37 -11.85 17.88
N ARG A 316 1.87 -11.84 16.65
CA ARG A 316 3.31 -11.90 16.34
C ARG A 316 4.06 -10.67 16.88
N THR A 317 3.54 -9.47 16.61
CA THR A 317 4.13 -8.21 17.13
C THR A 317 4.03 -8.12 18.65
N LYS A 318 2.92 -8.55 19.25
CA LYS A 318 2.77 -8.64 20.71
C LYS A 318 3.78 -9.58 21.36
N ARG A 319 4.11 -10.72 20.72
CA ARG A 319 5.15 -11.65 21.21
C ARG A 319 6.52 -11.01 21.22
N LEU A 320 6.93 -10.36 20.12
CA LEU A 320 8.18 -9.62 20.05
C LEU A 320 8.25 -8.56 21.17
N TRP A 321 7.21 -7.74 21.29
CA TRP A 321 7.15 -6.69 22.31
C TRP A 321 7.25 -7.23 23.74
N LYS A 322 6.52 -8.32 24.04
CA LYS A 322 6.55 -8.96 25.36
C LYS A 322 7.93 -9.53 25.68
N LYS A 323 8.64 -10.09 24.68
CA LYS A 323 10.01 -10.57 24.87
C LYS A 323 10.93 -9.39 25.20
N LEU A 324 10.90 -8.35 24.36
CA LEU A 324 11.77 -7.18 24.50
C LEU A 324 11.54 -6.44 25.83
N THR A 325 10.30 -6.30 26.26
CA THR A 325 9.93 -5.58 27.51
C THR A 325 9.76 -6.47 28.73
N GLY A 326 10.15 -7.75 28.62
CA GLY A 326 10.07 -8.74 29.69
C GLY A 326 11.22 -8.63 30.69
N THR A 327 11.57 -9.76 31.31
CA THR A 327 12.64 -9.85 32.32
C THR A 327 14.02 -9.51 31.77
N GLU A 328 14.23 -9.63 30.45
CA GLU A 328 15.49 -9.37 29.77
C GLU A 328 15.61 -7.94 29.21
N PHE A 329 14.67 -7.04 29.55
CA PHE A 329 14.62 -5.68 29.00
C PHE A 329 15.96 -4.94 29.09
N ARG A 330 16.62 -4.97 30.25
CA ARG A 330 17.91 -4.29 30.45
C ARG A 330 19.01 -4.85 29.55
N SER A 331 19.07 -6.18 29.41
CA SER A 331 20.05 -6.84 28.53
C SER A 331 19.82 -6.46 27.07
N TYR A 332 18.56 -6.41 26.62
CA TYR A 332 18.24 -5.92 25.28
C TYR A 332 18.63 -4.45 25.11
N GLN A 333 18.39 -3.59 26.11
CA GLN A 333 18.75 -2.17 26.04
C GLN A 333 20.26 -1.96 25.92
N GLU A 334 21.06 -2.63 26.74
CA GLU A 334 22.53 -2.57 26.68
C GLU A 334 23.04 -3.02 25.32
N ARG A 335 22.64 -4.22 24.89
CA ARG A 335 23.05 -4.81 23.61
C ARG A 335 22.62 -3.96 22.41
N PHE A 336 21.40 -3.44 22.43
CA PHE A 336 20.88 -2.66 21.30
C PHE A 336 21.48 -1.26 21.25
N ALA A 337 21.70 -0.61 22.39
CA ALA A 337 22.38 0.68 22.45
C ALA A 337 23.83 0.57 21.95
N GLU A 338 24.56 -0.47 22.36
CA GLU A 338 25.92 -0.75 21.89
C GLU A 338 25.98 -0.96 20.37
N LYS A 339 25.10 -1.83 19.83
CA LYS A 339 25.00 -2.04 18.39
C LYS A 339 24.65 -0.75 17.63
N LEU A 340 23.71 0.04 18.14
CA LEU A 340 23.37 1.34 17.55
C LEU A 340 24.54 2.33 17.63
N HIS A 341 25.38 2.27 18.66
CA HIS A 341 26.57 3.11 18.82
C HIS A 341 27.65 2.78 17.78
N GLU A 342 27.91 1.50 17.55
CA GLU A 342 28.79 1.05 16.47
C GLU A 342 28.26 1.49 15.10
N GLN A 343 26.97 1.30 14.85
CA GLN A 343 26.31 1.72 13.61
C GLN A 343 26.33 3.25 13.44
N ALA A 344 26.13 4.01 14.51
CA ALA A 344 26.27 5.46 14.50
C ALA A 344 27.68 5.87 14.06
N SER A 345 28.72 5.29 14.67
CA SER A 345 30.12 5.53 14.29
C SER A 345 30.41 5.23 12.81
N GLN A 346 29.85 4.13 12.29
CA GLN A 346 29.97 3.77 10.87
C GLN A 346 29.29 4.78 9.94
N CYS A 347 28.13 5.32 10.33
CA CYS A 347 27.44 6.37 9.58
C CYS A 347 28.22 7.69 9.63
N GLU A 348 28.75 8.06 10.80
CA GLU A 348 29.55 9.28 11.00
C GLU A 348 30.82 9.27 10.14
N ALA A 349 31.49 8.12 10.03
CA ALA A 349 32.66 7.95 9.18
C ALA A 349 32.35 8.17 7.68
N LEU A 350 31.12 7.90 7.23
CA LEU A 350 30.71 8.09 5.83
C LEU A 350 30.38 9.55 5.49
N ILE A 351 29.73 10.27 6.41
CA ILE A 351 29.24 11.63 6.16
C ILE A 351 30.11 12.72 6.80
N GLY A 352 31.17 12.33 7.50
CA GLY A 352 32.05 13.19 8.29
C GLY A 352 31.44 13.59 9.63
N HIS A 353 32.30 13.97 10.58
CA HIS A 353 31.89 14.34 11.94
C HIS A 353 30.78 15.38 11.95
N CYS A 354 29.63 14.98 12.45
CA CYS A 354 28.47 15.83 12.66
C CYS A 354 27.59 15.18 13.73
N ARG A 355 26.70 15.97 14.33
CA ARG A 355 25.73 15.42 15.28
C ARG A 355 24.86 14.40 14.55
N ILE A 356 24.85 13.15 15.02
CA ILE A 356 23.95 12.11 14.53
C ILE A 356 23.10 11.52 15.66
N ASN A 357 21.98 10.91 15.31
CA ASN A 357 21.22 10.09 16.22
C ASN A 357 20.59 8.90 15.50
N VAL A 358 21.14 7.71 15.74
CA VAL A 358 20.55 6.46 15.27
C VAL A 358 19.61 5.92 16.34
N THR A 359 18.39 5.57 15.91
CA THR A 359 17.29 5.14 16.77
C THR A 359 16.60 3.92 16.17
N LEU A 360 16.36 2.92 17.02
CA LEU A 360 15.50 1.78 16.72
C LEU A 360 14.11 2.01 17.30
N TRP A 361 13.11 1.91 16.44
CA TRP A 361 11.69 2.00 16.77
C TRP A 361 11.03 0.62 16.63
N ILE A 362 10.18 0.21 17.57
CA ILE A 362 9.46 -1.07 17.54
C ILE A 362 7.95 -0.81 17.54
N ALA A 363 7.24 -1.45 16.61
CA ALA A 363 5.78 -1.35 16.52
C ALA A 363 5.11 -2.26 17.55
N HIS A 364 4.09 -1.73 18.24
CA HIS A 364 3.24 -2.49 19.15
C HIS A 364 1.85 -1.88 19.23
N GLY A 365 0.81 -2.69 19.03
CA GLY A 365 -0.57 -2.18 18.98
C GLY A 365 -0.70 -1.08 17.94
N SER A 366 -1.27 0.07 18.33
CA SER A 366 -1.43 1.26 17.49
C SER A 366 -0.25 2.25 17.57
N GLN A 367 0.88 1.86 18.15
CA GLN A 367 1.96 2.78 18.48
C GLN A 367 3.31 2.31 17.93
N LEU A 368 4.18 3.29 17.71
CA LEU A 368 5.59 3.07 17.42
C LEU A 368 6.42 3.58 18.59
N THR A 369 7.12 2.67 19.25
CA THR A 369 7.90 2.99 20.45
C THR A 369 9.35 3.22 20.10
N ARG A 370 9.92 4.34 20.58
CA ARG A 370 11.35 4.60 20.55
C ARG A 370 12.07 3.67 21.52
N TYR A 371 12.38 2.46 21.06
CA TYR A 371 12.86 1.38 21.91
C TYR A 371 14.31 1.58 22.34
N ALA A 372 15.21 1.90 21.43
CA ALA A 372 16.63 2.08 21.75
C ALA A 372 17.24 3.24 20.94
N THR A 373 18.21 3.94 21.52
CA THR A 373 19.02 4.96 20.84
C THR A 373 20.49 4.74 21.15
N HIS A 374 21.36 5.17 20.26
CA HIS A 374 22.81 4.94 20.40
C HIS A 374 23.49 5.68 21.58
N ASP A 375 22.80 6.65 22.19
CA ASP A 375 23.38 7.62 23.15
C ASP A 375 22.91 7.43 24.60
N ARG A 376 22.02 6.46 24.87
CA ARG A 376 21.47 6.20 26.20
C ARG A 376 20.92 4.79 26.33
N ILE A 377 20.80 4.34 27.57
CA ILE A 377 20.15 3.08 27.94
C ILE A 377 18.94 3.43 28.80
N TYR A 378 17.77 2.89 28.45
CA TYR A 378 16.59 2.99 29.31
C TYR A 378 16.65 1.90 30.37
N LEU A 379 16.41 2.26 31.63
CA LEU A 379 16.42 1.33 32.76
C LEU A 379 15.07 0.63 32.92
N TYR A 380 13.99 1.32 32.57
CA TYR A 380 12.62 0.84 32.70
C TYR A 380 11.81 1.09 31.42
N LYS A 381 10.89 0.19 31.09
CA LYS A 381 10.05 0.28 29.88
C LYS A 381 9.15 1.52 29.89
N GLU A 382 8.80 2.03 31.07
CA GLU A 382 7.98 3.22 31.28
C GLU A 382 8.69 4.50 30.79
N GLN A 383 10.01 4.46 30.58
CA GLN A 383 10.79 5.56 30.04
C GLN A 383 10.75 5.64 28.51
N LEU A 384 10.25 4.59 27.86
CA LEU A 384 10.13 4.54 26.41
C LEU A 384 9.02 5.50 25.95
N ARG A 385 9.25 6.16 24.82
CA ARG A 385 8.30 7.11 24.23
C ARG A 385 7.55 6.44 23.10
N ASN A 386 6.23 6.62 23.10
CA ASN A 386 5.35 6.09 22.07
C ASN A 386 4.91 7.24 21.18
N GLU A 387 4.94 7.00 19.88
CA GLU A 387 4.50 7.96 18.87
C GLU A 387 3.43 7.33 17.98
N ALA A 388 2.63 8.18 17.35
CA ALA A 388 1.59 7.76 16.42
C ALA A 388 2.19 7.19 15.13
N VAL A 389 1.50 6.20 14.57
CA VAL A 389 1.80 5.57 13.28
C VAL A 389 0.81 6.03 12.22
N GLY A 390 1.11 5.75 10.95
CA GLY A 390 0.24 6.06 9.82
C GLY A 390 0.90 6.94 8.77
N PHE A 391 0.29 7.00 7.58
CA PHE A 391 0.75 7.84 6.47
C PHE A 391 0.86 9.33 6.85
N ASP A 392 0.01 9.79 7.76
CA ASP A 392 -0.06 11.16 8.28
C ASP A 392 0.67 11.36 9.61
N SER A 393 1.46 10.38 10.07
CA SER A 393 2.22 10.51 11.30
C SER A 393 3.13 11.74 11.24
N PRO A 394 3.21 12.56 12.31
CA PRO A 394 4.12 13.70 12.34
C PRO A 394 5.59 13.25 12.32
N TYR A 395 5.87 11.99 12.70
CA TYR A 395 7.21 11.42 12.70
C TYR A 395 7.47 10.61 11.43
N ILE A 396 8.62 10.87 10.80
CA ILE A 396 9.06 10.11 9.63
C ILE A 396 9.11 8.60 9.90
N ALA A 397 9.45 8.18 11.11
CA ALA A 397 9.46 6.77 11.47
C ALA A 397 8.04 6.15 11.45
N GLY A 398 7.02 6.88 11.93
CA GLY A 398 5.63 6.43 11.86
C GLY A 398 5.13 6.31 10.42
N ARG A 399 5.48 7.28 9.55
CA ARG A 399 5.16 7.23 8.13
C ARG A 399 5.85 6.09 7.40
N VAL A 400 7.14 5.86 7.67
CA VAL A 400 7.92 4.76 7.08
C VAL A 400 7.38 3.39 7.49
N LEU A 401 6.89 3.25 8.72
CA LEU A 401 6.19 2.02 9.12
C LEU A 401 4.88 1.86 8.31
N GLY A 402 4.08 2.92 8.23
CA GLY A 402 2.78 2.92 7.54
C GLY A 402 2.87 2.75 6.02
N THR A 403 3.94 3.21 5.37
CA THR A 403 4.16 3.03 3.91
C THR A 403 5.04 1.81 3.60
N ASN A 404 5.75 1.28 4.60
CA ASN A 404 6.79 0.27 4.44
C ASN A 404 7.80 0.62 3.32
N GLN A 405 8.10 1.91 3.17
CA GLN A 405 9.08 2.45 2.22
C GLN A 405 10.08 3.33 2.96
N SER A 406 11.35 3.25 2.58
CA SER A 406 12.38 4.15 3.13
C SER A 406 12.09 5.60 2.73
N SER A 407 12.29 6.53 3.66
CA SER A 407 12.07 7.96 3.41
C SER A 407 13.23 8.80 3.93
N SER A 408 13.48 9.93 3.26
CA SER A 408 14.47 10.93 3.66
C SER A 408 13.83 12.31 3.58
N GLN A 409 13.88 13.07 4.68
CA GLN A 409 13.33 14.41 4.76
C GLN A 409 14.37 15.40 5.26
N SER A 410 14.40 16.58 4.64
CA SER A 410 15.21 17.71 5.09
C SER A 410 14.37 18.69 5.89
N PHE A 411 14.98 19.33 6.88
CA PHE A 411 14.34 20.31 7.75
C PHE A 411 15.19 21.58 7.80
N GLU A 412 14.54 22.74 7.79
CA GLU A 412 15.20 24.03 7.96
C GLU A 412 15.44 24.34 9.44
N ASN A 413 14.44 24.05 10.27
CA ASN A 413 14.42 24.33 11.69
C ASN A 413 14.72 23.08 12.54
N GLY A 414 15.20 23.30 13.76
CA GLY A 414 15.52 22.23 14.70
C GLY A 414 16.97 21.71 14.61
N ILE A 415 17.27 20.74 15.49
CA ILE A 415 18.62 20.17 15.66
C ILE A 415 19.00 19.20 14.53
N TRP A 416 18.01 18.57 13.89
CA TRP A 416 18.22 17.65 12.77
C TRP A 416 17.89 18.40 11.49
N LYS A 417 18.87 18.50 10.59
CA LYS A 417 18.69 19.12 9.27
C LYS A 417 18.27 18.12 8.22
N GLN A 418 18.50 16.83 8.48
CA GLN A 418 18.03 15.74 7.66
C GLN A 418 17.72 14.53 8.53
N VAL A 419 16.66 13.80 8.19
CA VAL A 419 16.31 12.53 8.84
C VAL A 419 16.02 11.50 7.76
N MET A 420 16.58 10.31 7.92
CA MET A 420 16.28 9.15 7.07
C MET A 420 15.70 8.04 7.94
N ALA A 421 14.74 7.29 7.41
CA ALA A 421 14.14 6.16 8.10
C ALA A 421 13.88 5.00 7.14
N PHE A 422 14.06 3.78 7.64
CA PHE A 422 13.97 2.55 6.88
C PHE A 422 13.13 1.51 7.64
N PRO A 423 12.17 0.86 6.99
CA PRO A 423 11.35 -0.15 7.65
C PRO A 423 12.18 -1.43 7.88
N ILE A 424 12.01 -2.05 9.04
CA ILE A 424 12.58 -3.34 9.37
C ILE A 424 11.47 -4.38 9.29
N GLN A 425 11.58 -5.22 8.27
CA GLN A 425 10.69 -6.34 8.03
C GLN A 425 11.21 -7.59 8.74
N VAL A 426 10.36 -8.25 9.50
CA VAL A 426 10.71 -9.45 10.27
C VAL A 426 9.80 -10.60 9.86
N GLN A 427 10.41 -11.75 9.58
CA GLN A 427 9.71 -13.02 9.41
C GLN A 427 10.02 -13.87 10.63
N GLU A 428 9.00 -14.21 11.43
CA GLU A 428 9.18 -15.04 12.63
C GLU A 428 9.58 -16.47 12.28
N SER A 429 8.88 -17.10 11.31
CA SER A 429 9.18 -18.45 10.85
C SER A 429 8.82 -18.59 9.38
N LYS A 430 9.32 -19.65 8.72
CA LYS A 430 9.00 -19.93 7.30
C LYS A 430 7.50 -20.10 7.03
N GLY A 431 6.71 -20.44 8.04
CA GLY A 431 5.25 -20.60 7.95
C GLY A 431 4.46 -19.31 8.13
N PHE A 432 5.14 -18.17 8.31
CA PHE A 432 4.52 -16.87 8.51
C PHE A 432 4.95 -15.88 7.42
N SER A 433 4.07 -14.93 7.13
CA SER A 433 4.38 -13.77 6.32
C SER A 433 5.49 -12.91 6.94
N ILE A 434 6.12 -12.11 6.09
CA ILE A 434 7.08 -11.09 6.51
C ILE A 434 6.30 -9.82 6.85
N LEU A 435 6.51 -9.26 8.04
CA LEU A 435 5.79 -8.08 8.53
C LEU A 435 6.71 -6.89 8.82
N PRO A 436 6.30 -5.64 8.52
CA PRO A 436 6.97 -4.46 9.06
C PRO A 436 6.72 -4.39 10.58
N MET A 437 7.75 -4.67 11.38
CA MET A 437 7.65 -4.70 12.85
C MET A 437 8.43 -3.59 13.54
N ALA A 438 9.32 -2.90 12.82
CA ALA A 438 10.23 -1.92 13.38
C ALA A 438 10.69 -0.92 12.32
N VAL A 439 11.34 0.16 12.76
CA VAL A 439 11.95 1.17 11.88
C VAL A 439 13.32 1.54 12.44
N LEU A 440 14.31 1.65 11.56
CA LEU A 440 15.60 2.25 11.88
C LEU A 440 15.63 3.67 11.33
N SER A 441 15.91 4.66 12.17
CA SER A 441 16.06 6.05 11.72
C SER A 441 17.40 6.65 12.11
N ILE A 442 17.90 7.56 11.28
CA ILE A 442 19.06 8.40 11.56
C ILE A 442 18.69 9.88 11.40
N GLY A 443 18.87 10.66 12.47
CA GLY A 443 18.87 12.12 12.41
C GLY A 443 20.29 12.65 12.19
N ILE A 444 20.44 13.64 11.32
CA ILE A 444 21.73 14.23 10.92
C ILE A 444 21.66 15.74 11.13
N GLY A 445 22.66 16.30 11.82
CA GLY A 445 22.73 17.71 12.20
C GLY A 445 23.09 18.67 11.06
N LYS A 446 23.32 18.16 9.85
CA LYS A 446 23.61 18.93 8.63
C LYS A 446 22.87 18.35 7.43
N LYS A 447 22.66 19.16 6.39
CA LYS A 447 22.22 18.66 5.09
C LYS A 447 23.41 17.95 4.44
N ILE A 448 23.21 16.74 3.92
CA ILE A 448 24.25 15.99 3.21
C ILE A 448 24.02 16.06 1.70
N ASN A 449 25.11 15.97 0.92
CA ASN A 449 25.03 16.01 -0.54
C ASN A 449 24.40 14.71 -1.09
N SER A 450 24.09 14.69 -2.38
CA SER A 450 23.41 13.56 -3.02
C SER A 450 24.21 12.26 -3.03
N VAL A 451 25.54 12.34 -3.10
CA VAL A 451 26.44 11.17 -3.10
C VAL A 451 26.49 10.53 -1.71
N ASP A 452 26.71 11.33 -0.69
CA ASP A 452 26.71 10.91 0.72
C ASP A 452 25.35 10.34 1.11
N ASN A 453 24.26 10.94 0.63
CA ASN A 453 22.91 10.45 0.84
C ASN A 453 22.72 9.04 0.26
N LYS A 454 23.15 8.79 -0.99
CA LYS A 454 23.10 7.46 -1.61
C LYS A 454 23.95 6.43 -0.86
N ASN A 455 25.16 6.81 -0.47
CA ASN A 455 26.07 5.93 0.28
C ASN A 455 25.51 5.58 1.67
N LEU A 456 24.99 6.58 2.38
CA LEU A 456 24.35 6.39 3.67
C LEU A 456 23.08 5.54 3.55
N ALA A 457 22.25 5.77 2.53
CA ALA A 457 21.06 4.95 2.28
C ALA A 457 21.42 3.47 2.09
N LYS A 458 22.44 3.19 1.27
CA LYS A 458 22.95 1.82 1.06
C LYS A 458 23.46 1.21 2.36
N LYS A 459 24.19 1.98 3.17
CA LYS A 459 24.69 1.51 4.46
C LYS A 459 23.57 1.22 5.45
N MET A 460 22.58 2.11 5.56
CA MET A 460 21.39 1.95 6.39
C MET A 460 20.59 0.71 5.98
N GLN A 461 20.46 0.42 4.68
CA GLN A 461 19.81 -0.80 4.22
C GLN A 461 20.54 -2.07 4.67
N GLY A 462 21.88 -2.05 4.72
CA GLY A 462 22.66 -3.14 5.30
C GLY A 462 22.37 -3.33 6.80
N MET A 463 22.31 -2.24 7.56
CA MET A 463 21.98 -2.26 8.99
C MET A 463 20.55 -2.77 9.24
N VAL A 464 19.59 -2.42 8.40
CA VAL A 464 18.21 -2.92 8.46
C VAL A 464 18.16 -4.45 8.37
N ASN A 465 18.96 -5.05 7.49
CA ASN A 465 19.04 -6.51 7.37
C ASN A 465 19.61 -7.16 8.64
N GLU A 466 20.62 -6.54 9.25
CA GLU A 466 21.18 -6.99 10.53
C GLU A 466 20.16 -6.89 11.67
N TRP A 467 19.35 -5.82 11.70
CA TRP A 467 18.28 -5.64 12.68
C TRP A 467 17.12 -6.61 12.48
N SER A 468 16.76 -6.89 11.22
CA SER A 468 15.77 -7.93 10.90
C SER A 468 16.17 -9.29 11.48
N SER A 469 17.45 -9.68 11.30
CA SER A 469 18.01 -10.89 11.90
C SER A 469 18.02 -10.84 13.42
N GLU A 470 18.39 -9.70 14.01
CA GLU A 470 18.47 -9.54 15.46
C GLU A 470 17.10 -9.60 16.15
N LEU A 471 16.08 -8.97 15.56
CA LEU A 471 14.71 -9.05 16.05
C LEU A 471 14.10 -10.44 15.84
N ARG A 472 14.45 -11.12 14.75
CA ARG A 472 14.05 -12.52 14.54
C ARG A 472 14.57 -13.43 15.64
N LYS A 473 15.81 -13.25 16.13
CA LYS A 473 16.35 -14.07 17.24
C LYS A 473 15.62 -13.84 18.58
N ALA A 474 14.90 -12.73 18.72
CA ALA A 474 14.09 -12.45 19.91
C ALA A 474 12.72 -13.14 19.86
N LEU A 475 12.27 -13.57 18.68
CA LEU A 475 11.06 -14.38 18.49
C LEU A 475 11.40 -15.86 18.54
#